data_AF-A0A0L7T6T1-F1
#
_entry.id   AF-A0A0L7T6T1-F1
#
_cell.length_a   1.000
_cell.length_b   1.000
_cell.length_c   1.000
_cell.angle_alpha   90.00
_cell.angle_beta   90.00
_cell.angle_gamma   90.00
#
_symmetry.space_group_name_H-M   'P 1'
#
loop_
_entity.id
_entity.type
_entity.pdbx_description
1 polymer ?
#
loop_
_entity_poly.entity_id
_entity_poly.type
_entity_poly.pdbx_seq_one_letter_code
_entity_poly.pdbx_strand_id
1 'polypeptide(L)'
;MGLCGSSQRLGTVDSPTQSARVHQHEVQPQQRMTIADLIARGANQNDRAVGHTGFSHISDLTAFNQRYPLPRYAYRAHFGDTEEIQQYGLERSGINQQRGDDYLVQILKHSASTGGSGGEVLSLSGSQRVASGFAEGRTLARVDTQADPGKFMTLAQILLQHGDRLMAENKVTPSIVLKALQNMVSEGEYEIFHLDGDVPRHAVVDFPSRLQR
;
A
#
# COMPACT_ATOMS: atom_id res chain seq x y z
N MET A 1 -61.75 55.37 -53.29
CA MET A 1 -61.48 55.53 -54.74
C MET A 1 -60.01 55.25 -55.00
N GLY A 2 -59.69 54.16 -55.72
CA GLY A 2 -58.45 53.90 -56.51
C GLY A 2 -57.10 53.93 -55.78
N LEU A 3 -56.04 53.19 -56.13
CA LEU A 3 -55.64 52.29 -57.23
C LEU A 3 -54.56 51.35 -56.63
N CYS A 4 -54.55 50.03 -56.88
CA CYS A 4 -53.82 49.35 -57.96
C CYS A 4 -52.34 49.78 -58.10
N GLY A 5 -51.38 48.84 -57.97
CA GLY A 5 -49.99 49.09 -58.41
C GLY A 5 -48.91 48.14 -57.86
N SER A 6 -48.62 47.10 -58.64
CA SER A 6 -47.54 46.10 -58.58
C SER A 6 -46.11 46.68 -58.47
N SER A 7 -45.15 45.89 -57.95
CA SER A 7 -43.94 45.45 -58.71
C SER A 7 -42.89 44.76 -57.82
N GLN A 8 -42.25 43.73 -58.39
CA GLN A 8 -41.26 42.79 -57.85
C GLN A 8 -39.84 43.37 -57.72
N ARG A 9 -39.00 42.74 -56.85
CA ARG A 9 -37.59 42.27 -57.06
C ARG A 9 -37.03 41.77 -55.70
N LEU A 10 -36.81 40.46 -55.51
CA LEU A 10 -35.56 39.69 -55.72
C LEU A 10 -34.35 40.14 -54.88
N GLY A 11 -33.91 39.27 -53.95
CA GLY A 11 -32.55 39.26 -53.40
C GLY A 11 -32.44 38.78 -51.93
N THR A 12 -32.15 37.48 -51.74
CA THR A 12 -31.20 36.84 -50.79
C THR A 12 -30.77 37.62 -49.53
N VAL A 13 -30.69 37.06 -48.31
CA VAL A 13 -29.96 35.83 -47.91
C VAL A 13 -30.43 35.33 -46.54
N ASP A 14 -30.32 34.02 -46.34
CA ASP A 14 -30.54 33.25 -45.12
C ASP A 14 -29.74 33.70 -43.89
N SER A 15 -30.34 33.50 -42.71
CA SER A 15 -29.63 33.27 -41.45
C SER A 15 -30.47 32.40 -40.53
N PRO A 16 -30.26 31.07 -40.48
CA PRO A 16 -30.82 30.25 -39.42
C PRO A 16 -29.98 30.40 -38.16
N THR A 17 -30.67 30.76 -37.08
CA THR A 17 -30.20 30.81 -35.70
C THR A 17 -29.49 29.50 -35.33
N GLN A 18 -28.19 29.58 -35.10
CA GLN A 18 -27.38 28.45 -34.65
C GLN A 18 -27.71 28.18 -33.17
N SER A 19 -28.61 27.21 -32.95
CA SER A 19 -28.87 26.67 -31.62
C SER A 19 -27.60 25.94 -31.16
N ALA A 20 -26.81 26.60 -30.31
CA ALA A 20 -25.62 26.06 -29.70
C ALA A 20 -26.01 24.88 -28.80
N ARG A 21 -25.89 23.66 -29.33
CA ARG A 21 -25.81 22.45 -28.51
C ARG A 21 -24.57 22.56 -27.63
N VAL A 22 -24.77 22.95 -26.38
CA VAL A 22 -23.79 22.78 -25.31
C VAL A 22 -23.64 21.27 -25.11
N HIS A 23 -22.65 20.67 -25.75
CA HIS A 23 -22.16 19.36 -25.33
C HIS A 23 -21.55 19.52 -23.96
N GLN A 24 -22.34 19.26 -22.92
CA GLN A 24 -21.81 18.92 -21.61
C GLN A 24 -21.01 17.63 -21.80
N HIS A 25 -19.68 17.76 -21.92
CA HIS A 25 -18.80 16.65 -21.60
C HIS A 25 -18.96 16.43 -20.10
N GLU A 26 -19.80 15.46 -19.72
CA GLU A 26 -19.67 14.82 -18.43
C GLU A 26 -18.22 14.35 -18.34
N VAL A 27 -17.43 15.04 -17.54
CA VAL A 27 -16.12 14.54 -17.11
C VAL A 27 -16.44 13.29 -16.32
N GLN A 28 -16.36 12.13 -16.98
CA GLN A 28 -16.36 10.86 -16.28
C GLN A 28 -15.29 10.97 -15.20
N PRO A 29 -15.62 10.74 -13.91
CA PRO A 29 -14.60 10.73 -12.89
C PRO A 29 -13.55 9.73 -13.34
N GLN A 30 -12.30 10.17 -13.53
CA GLN A 30 -11.19 9.27 -13.82
C GLN A 30 -11.25 8.17 -12.77
N GLN A 31 -11.61 6.97 -13.20
CA GLN A 31 -11.79 5.84 -12.30
C GLN A 31 -10.45 5.62 -11.61
N ARG A 32 -10.38 5.92 -10.31
CA ARG A 32 -9.14 5.85 -9.55
C ARG A 32 -8.71 4.38 -9.47
N MET A 33 -7.46 4.12 -9.83
CA MET A 33 -6.86 2.78 -9.81
C MET A 33 -7.01 2.14 -8.43
N THR A 34 -7.59 0.94 -8.37
CA THR A 34 -7.62 0.11 -7.16
C THR A 34 -6.58 -1.00 -7.21
N ILE A 35 -6.34 -1.69 -6.10
CA ILE A 35 -5.53 -2.90 -6.02
C ILE A 35 -6.15 -3.99 -6.90
N ALA A 36 -7.49 -4.11 -6.89
CA ALA A 36 -8.18 -5.07 -7.73
C ALA A 36 -7.91 -4.80 -9.22
N ASP A 37 -7.97 -3.53 -9.64
CA ASP A 37 -7.62 -3.11 -11.01
C ASP A 37 -6.15 -3.41 -11.31
N LEU A 38 -5.23 -3.10 -10.38
CA LEU A 38 -3.80 -3.32 -10.55
C LEU A 38 -3.47 -4.81 -10.70
N ILE A 39 -4.10 -5.68 -9.90
CA ILE A 39 -3.98 -7.13 -10.01
C ILE A 39 -4.55 -7.62 -11.35
N ALA A 40 -5.76 -7.18 -11.73
CA ALA A 40 -6.39 -7.59 -12.98
C ALA A 40 -5.54 -7.18 -14.20
N ARG A 41 -4.96 -5.97 -14.18
CA ARG A 41 -4.06 -5.49 -15.24
C ARG A 41 -2.75 -6.29 -15.27
N GLY A 42 -2.12 -6.54 -14.12
CA GLY A 42 -0.90 -7.35 -14.05
C GLY A 42 -1.08 -8.83 -14.44
N ALA A 43 -2.30 -9.37 -14.32
CA ALA A 43 -2.64 -10.72 -14.77
C ALA A 43 -2.94 -10.79 -16.27
N ASN A 44 -3.28 -9.66 -16.90
CA ASN A 44 -3.57 -9.60 -18.33
C ASN A 44 -2.28 -9.62 -19.14
N GLN A 45 -1.98 -10.75 -19.78
CA GLN A 45 -0.78 -10.94 -20.62
C GLN A 45 -0.69 -9.94 -21.80
N ASN A 46 -1.80 -9.31 -22.18
CA ASN A 46 -1.83 -8.30 -23.23
C ASN A 46 -1.56 -6.86 -22.72
N ASP A 47 -1.65 -6.61 -21.41
CA ASP A 47 -1.33 -5.30 -20.83
C ASP A 47 0.15 -5.24 -20.42
N ARG A 48 1.00 -4.87 -21.36
CA ARG A 48 2.46 -4.75 -21.13
C ARG A 48 2.85 -3.54 -20.28
N ALA A 49 1.91 -2.66 -19.93
CA ALA A 49 2.20 -1.46 -19.14
C ALA A 49 2.26 -1.74 -17.63
N VAL A 50 1.76 -2.89 -17.18
CA VAL A 50 1.74 -3.29 -15.76
C VAL A 50 2.45 -4.63 -15.63
N GLY A 51 3.44 -4.70 -14.73
CA GLY A 51 4.11 -5.96 -14.42
C GLY A 51 3.19 -6.94 -13.69
N HIS A 52 3.52 -8.23 -13.73
CA HIS A 52 2.79 -9.24 -12.97
C HIS A 52 2.89 -8.96 -11.46
N THR A 53 1.78 -8.97 -10.72
CA THR A 53 1.75 -8.69 -9.27
C THR A 53 2.12 -9.91 -8.42
N GLY A 54 2.05 -11.12 -9.00
CA GLY A 54 2.09 -12.38 -8.26
C GLY A 54 0.70 -12.95 -7.95
N PHE A 55 -0.37 -12.18 -8.23
CA PHE A 55 -1.77 -12.53 -8.02
C PHE A 55 -2.54 -12.44 -9.34
N SER A 56 -3.55 -13.27 -9.53
CA SER A 56 -4.45 -13.22 -10.69
C SER A 56 -5.73 -12.43 -10.39
N HIS A 57 -6.22 -12.52 -9.15
CA HIS A 57 -7.43 -11.85 -8.67
C HIS A 57 -7.25 -11.31 -7.25
N ILE A 58 -8.07 -10.32 -6.87
CA ILE A 58 -8.10 -9.80 -5.49
C ILE A 58 -8.44 -10.90 -4.45
N SER A 59 -9.18 -11.92 -4.87
CA SER A 59 -9.44 -13.12 -4.08
C SER A 59 -8.16 -13.87 -3.71
N ASP A 60 -7.12 -13.81 -4.55
CA ASP A 60 -5.85 -14.49 -4.27
C ASP A 60 -5.08 -13.77 -3.17
N LEU A 61 -5.09 -12.43 -3.16
CA LEU A 61 -4.53 -11.64 -2.07
C LEU A 61 -5.33 -11.87 -0.77
N THR A 62 -6.64 -11.98 -0.87
CA THR A 62 -7.52 -12.31 0.27
C THR A 62 -7.20 -13.70 0.82
N ALA A 63 -7.06 -14.70 -0.06
CA ALA A 63 -6.70 -16.06 0.31
C ALA A 63 -5.27 -16.14 0.89
N PHE A 64 -4.34 -15.34 0.36
CA PHE A 64 -2.99 -15.21 0.91
C PHE A 64 -3.04 -14.69 2.35
N ASN A 65 -3.79 -13.61 2.59
CA ASN A 65 -3.99 -13.07 3.94
C ASN A 65 -4.64 -14.07 4.90
N GLN A 66 -5.56 -14.92 4.42
CA GLN A 66 -6.18 -15.96 5.22
C GLN A 66 -5.22 -17.12 5.52
N ARG A 67 -4.36 -17.49 4.57
CA ARG A 67 -3.35 -18.55 4.74
C ARG A 67 -2.24 -18.10 5.69
N TYR A 68 -1.93 -16.80 5.69
CA TYR A 68 -0.87 -16.19 6.49
C TYR A 68 -1.42 -15.08 7.38
N PRO A 69 -2.28 -15.44 8.36
CA PRO A 69 -2.86 -14.46 9.26
C PRO A 69 -1.78 -13.86 10.16
N LEU A 70 -2.08 -12.72 10.79
CA LEU A 70 -1.25 -12.14 11.83
C LEU A 70 -0.98 -13.19 12.93
N PRO A 71 0.27 -13.65 13.12
CA PRO A 71 0.60 -14.61 14.16
C PRO A 71 0.55 -13.94 15.53
N ARG A 72 0.30 -14.72 16.59
CA ARG A 72 0.37 -14.23 17.98
C ARG A 72 1.75 -13.65 18.31
N TYR A 73 2.81 -14.27 17.81
CA TYR A 73 4.18 -13.82 18.05
C TYR A 73 4.87 -13.46 16.74
N ALA A 74 5.59 -12.34 16.77
CA ALA A 74 6.48 -11.91 15.70
C ALA A 74 7.90 -11.70 16.26
N TYR A 75 8.89 -11.65 15.38
CA TYR A 75 10.30 -11.68 15.75
C TYR A 75 11.10 -10.61 15.02
N ARG A 76 12.08 -10.02 15.71
CA ARG A 76 13.00 -9.05 15.09
C ARG A 76 14.39 -9.18 15.67
N ALA A 77 15.39 -9.19 14.80
CA ALA A 77 16.77 -8.89 15.19
C ALA A 77 16.92 -7.37 15.30
N HIS A 78 17.16 -6.87 16.51
CA HIS A 78 17.21 -5.45 16.83
C HIS A 78 18.60 -5.02 17.29
N PHE A 79 18.98 -3.79 16.97
CA PHE A 79 20.17 -3.17 17.51
C PHE A 79 19.84 -2.62 18.90
N GLY A 80 20.63 -2.97 19.90
CA GLY A 80 20.33 -2.72 21.31
C GLY A 80 20.46 -4.01 22.12
N ASP A 81 20.87 -3.89 23.37
CA ASP A 81 20.94 -5.04 24.27
C ASP A 81 19.58 -5.33 24.91
N THR A 82 19.51 -6.44 25.65
CA THR A 82 18.29 -6.87 26.32
C THR A 82 17.76 -5.82 27.31
N GLU A 83 18.64 -5.10 28.01
CA GLU A 83 18.25 -4.14 29.03
C GLU A 83 17.62 -2.90 28.39
N GLU A 84 18.24 -2.37 27.34
CA GLU A 84 17.72 -1.26 26.54
C GLU A 84 16.34 -1.60 25.96
N ILE A 85 16.20 -2.79 25.36
CA ILE A 85 14.93 -3.22 24.75
C ILE A 85 13.85 -3.42 25.81
N GLN A 86 14.18 -3.94 27.00
CA GLN A 86 13.21 -4.06 28.10
C GLN A 86 12.75 -2.69 28.61
N GLN A 87 13.62 -1.69 28.58
CA GLN A 87 13.31 -0.36 29.07
C GLN A 87 12.51 0.48 28.08
N TYR A 88 12.84 0.41 26.78
CA TYR A 88 12.30 1.32 25.76
C TYR A 88 11.44 0.63 24.70
N GLY A 89 11.59 -0.69 24.50
CA GLY A 89 10.96 -1.42 23.42
C GLY A 89 11.85 -1.49 22.19
N LEU A 90 11.25 -1.56 20.99
CA LEU A 90 11.98 -1.55 19.72
C LEU A 90 11.71 -0.22 19.02
N GLU A 91 12.75 0.60 18.88
CA GLU A 91 12.64 1.94 18.31
C GLU A 91 13.23 2.02 16.91
N ARG A 92 12.62 2.84 16.04
CA ARG A 92 13.18 3.14 14.73
C ARG A 92 14.45 3.95 14.88
N SER A 93 15.48 3.56 14.13
CA SER A 93 16.74 4.32 14.05
C SER A 93 16.70 5.47 13.03
N GLY A 94 15.59 5.61 12.29
CA GLY A 94 15.38 6.67 11.31
C GLY A 94 15.20 8.06 11.94
N ILE A 95 15.55 9.10 11.18
CA ILE A 95 15.47 10.50 11.65
C ILE A 95 14.02 11.00 11.58
N ASN A 96 13.21 10.44 10.67
CA ASN A 96 11.83 10.88 10.43
C ASN A 96 10.82 9.86 10.96
N GLN A 97 10.49 9.99 12.25
CA GLN A 97 9.49 9.15 12.91
C GLN A 97 8.04 9.50 12.52
N GLN A 98 7.72 9.30 11.24
CA GLN A 98 6.36 9.47 10.71
C GLN A 98 5.36 8.55 11.44
N ARG A 99 4.09 8.96 11.49
CA ARG A 99 2.97 8.26 12.14
C ARG A 99 1.74 8.29 11.22
N GLY A 100 0.73 7.47 11.53
CA GLY A 100 -0.52 7.43 10.77
C GLY A 100 -0.30 7.10 9.29
N ASP A 101 -0.98 7.83 8.40
CA ASP A 101 -0.90 7.58 6.95
C ASP A 101 0.51 7.72 6.39
N ASP A 102 1.30 8.67 6.88
CA ASP A 102 2.67 8.86 6.42
C ASP A 102 3.52 7.62 6.75
N TYR A 103 3.28 7.00 7.91
CA TYR A 103 3.94 5.75 8.25
C TYR A 103 3.45 4.56 7.40
N LEU A 104 2.15 4.49 7.09
CA LEU A 104 1.63 3.48 6.15
C LEU A 104 2.28 3.62 4.76
N VAL A 105 2.50 4.85 4.29
CA VAL A 105 3.23 5.13 3.05
C VAL A 105 4.66 4.61 3.13
N GLN A 106 5.34 4.84 4.25
CA GLN A 106 6.71 4.35 4.46
C GLN A 106 6.77 2.82 4.52
N ILE A 107 5.79 2.16 5.14
CA ILE A 107 5.68 0.69 5.11
C ILE A 107 5.58 0.19 3.66
N LEU A 108 4.68 0.76 2.85
CA LEU A 108 4.52 0.34 1.46
C LEU A 108 5.78 0.60 0.62
N LYS A 109 6.47 1.72 0.84
CA LYS A 109 7.77 1.99 0.20
C LYS A 109 8.86 1.04 0.65
N HIS A 110 8.90 0.69 1.94
CA HIS A 110 9.83 -0.29 2.50
C HIS A 110 9.64 -1.64 1.82
N SER A 111 8.43 -2.16 1.82
CA SER A 111 8.11 -3.46 1.21
C SER A 111 8.27 -3.47 -0.31
N ALA A 112 8.18 -2.31 -0.98
CA ALA A 112 8.49 -2.16 -2.41
C ALA A 112 10.01 -2.11 -2.70
N SER A 113 10.85 -1.88 -1.70
CA SER A 113 12.29 -1.76 -1.85
C SER A 113 12.99 -3.10 -1.60
N THR A 114 14.14 -3.34 -2.26
CA THR A 114 14.98 -4.52 -2.00
C THR A 114 16.10 -4.24 -0.98
N GLY A 115 16.20 -3.00 -0.47
CA GLY A 115 17.33 -2.50 0.34
C GLY A 115 16.96 -2.05 1.76
N GLY A 116 15.72 -2.27 2.18
CA GLY A 116 15.21 -1.82 3.47
C GLY A 116 14.91 -0.32 3.54
N SER A 117 14.50 0.15 4.72
CA SER A 117 14.01 1.53 4.96
C SER A 117 15.07 2.50 5.49
N GLY A 118 16.34 2.08 5.59
CA GLY A 118 17.35 2.87 6.32
C GLY A 118 17.05 3.06 7.82
N GLY A 119 16.13 2.25 8.39
CA GLY A 119 15.70 2.36 9.78
C GLY A 119 14.40 3.13 9.99
N GLU A 120 13.82 3.72 8.94
CA GLU A 120 12.57 4.50 9.01
C GLU A 120 11.32 3.62 9.24
N VAL A 121 11.43 2.29 9.06
CA VAL A 121 10.37 1.31 9.28
C VAL A 121 10.91 0.12 10.06
N LEU A 122 10.21 -0.29 11.11
CA LEU A 122 10.47 -1.54 11.84
C LEU A 122 9.58 -2.65 11.29
N SER A 123 10.16 -3.53 10.47
CA SER A 123 9.53 -4.80 10.09
C SER A 123 9.82 -5.89 11.12
N LEU A 124 8.81 -6.69 11.43
CA LEU A 124 8.91 -7.93 12.19
C LEU A 124 8.68 -9.10 11.23
N SER A 125 9.30 -10.24 11.49
CA SER A 125 9.04 -11.48 10.76
C SER A 125 8.09 -12.36 11.57
N GLY A 126 7.14 -13.01 10.89
CA GLY A 126 6.35 -14.10 11.47
C GLY A 126 7.17 -15.37 11.76
N SER A 127 8.45 -15.43 11.36
CA SER A 127 9.34 -16.58 11.48
C SER A 127 10.55 -16.27 12.36
N GLN A 128 10.66 -16.97 13.50
CA GLN A 128 11.86 -16.89 14.35
C GLN A 128 13.11 -17.28 13.58
N ARG A 129 13.01 -18.27 12.68
CA ARG A 129 14.15 -18.74 11.87
C ARG A 129 14.70 -17.63 11.00
N VAL A 130 13.83 -16.88 10.33
CA VAL A 130 14.27 -15.80 9.45
C VAL A 130 14.83 -14.63 10.25
N ALA A 131 14.12 -14.20 11.30
CA ALA A 131 14.65 -13.18 12.20
C ALA A 131 16.00 -13.57 12.83
N SER A 132 16.19 -14.84 13.20
CA SER A 132 17.47 -15.35 13.73
C SER A 132 18.61 -15.22 12.73
N GLY A 133 18.33 -15.34 11.42
CA GLY A 133 19.32 -15.16 10.36
C GLY A 133 19.92 -13.75 10.32
N PHE A 134 19.20 -12.76 10.84
CA PHE A 134 19.63 -11.36 10.93
C PHE A 134 20.19 -10.98 12.30
N ALA A 135 20.26 -11.92 13.25
CA ALA A 135 20.58 -11.61 14.64
C ALA A 135 22.09 -11.43 14.90
N GLU A 136 22.97 -11.60 13.91
CA GLU A 136 24.41 -11.36 14.10
C GLU A 136 24.69 -9.92 14.55
N GLY A 137 25.36 -9.76 15.70
CA GLY A 137 25.58 -8.45 16.34
C GLY A 137 24.32 -7.75 16.84
N ARG A 138 23.19 -8.46 16.96
CA ARG A 138 21.87 -7.95 17.33
C ARG A 138 21.18 -8.83 18.35
N THR A 139 20.22 -8.27 19.07
CA THR A 139 19.36 -9.00 20.01
C THR A 139 18.11 -9.49 19.29
N LEU A 140 17.79 -10.77 19.40
CA LEU A 140 16.55 -11.33 18.85
C LEU A 140 15.43 -11.10 19.87
N ALA A 141 14.45 -10.26 19.53
CA ALA A 141 13.29 -9.98 20.35
C ALA A 141 12.06 -10.74 19.82
N ARG A 142 11.25 -11.29 20.74
CA ARG A 142 9.91 -11.81 20.46
C ARG A 142 8.85 -10.80 20.92
N VAL A 143 7.90 -10.51 20.05
CA VAL A 143 6.85 -9.51 20.24
C VAL A 143 5.48 -10.20 20.25
N ASP A 144 4.63 -9.90 21.23
CA ASP A 144 3.21 -10.30 21.25
C ASP A 144 2.38 -9.30 20.44
N THR A 145 1.84 -9.75 19.31
CA THR A 145 1.04 -8.90 18.41
C THR A 145 -0.36 -8.62 18.96
N GLN A 146 -0.76 -9.30 20.04
CA GLN A 146 -2.04 -9.08 20.73
C GLN A 146 -1.91 -8.07 21.88
N ALA A 147 -0.68 -7.62 22.21
CA ALA A 147 -0.46 -6.64 23.27
C ALA A 147 -1.13 -5.29 22.98
N ASP A 148 -1.21 -4.91 21.70
CA ASP A 148 -1.92 -3.71 21.22
C ASP A 148 -2.92 -4.08 20.11
N PRO A 149 -4.17 -4.45 20.49
CA PRO A 149 -5.17 -4.88 19.52
C PRO A 149 -5.41 -3.86 18.41
N GLY A 150 -5.30 -4.31 17.15
CA GLY A 150 -5.48 -3.47 15.97
C GLY A 150 -4.28 -2.59 15.60
N LYS A 151 -3.20 -2.63 16.38
CA LYS A 151 -1.96 -1.90 16.07
C LYS A 151 -0.91 -2.74 15.36
N PHE A 152 -1.08 -4.06 15.30
CA PHE A 152 -0.22 -4.92 14.48
C PHE A 152 -0.96 -5.35 13.21
N MET A 153 -0.29 -5.25 12.06
CA MET A 153 -0.83 -5.71 10.77
C MET A 153 0.26 -6.35 9.91
N THR A 154 -0.16 -7.35 9.12
CA THR A 154 0.67 -7.86 8.01
C THR A 154 0.63 -6.89 6.83
N LEU A 155 1.62 -6.98 5.94
CA LEU A 155 1.60 -6.23 4.68
C LEU A 155 0.32 -6.48 3.86
N ALA A 156 -0.16 -7.74 3.81
CA ALA A 156 -1.38 -8.09 3.11
C ALA A 156 -2.62 -7.40 3.71
N GLN A 157 -2.71 -7.31 5.04
CA GLN A 157 -3.78 -6.56 5.71
C GLN A 157 -3.70 -5.07 5.37
N ILE A 158 -2.50 -4.47 5.40
CA ILE A 158 -2.30 -3.06 5.07
C ILE A 158 -2.73 -2.77 3.63
N LEU A 159 -2.34 -3.62 2.68
CA LEU A 159 -2.75 -3.49 1.28
C LEU A 159 -4.28 -3.56 1.14
N LEU A 160 -4.91 -4.59 1.70
CA LEU A 160 -6.37 -4.79 1.61
C LEU A 160 -7.18 -3.68 2.30
N GLN A 161 -6.71 -3.13 3.42
CA GLN A 161 -7.48 -2.17 4.22
C GLN A 161 -7.17 -0.71 3.89
N HIS A 162 -5.97 -0.42 3.39
CA HIS A 162 -5.50 0.96 3.25
C HIS A 162 -4.95 1.29 1.85
N GLY A 163 -4.52 0.30 1.07
CA GLY A 163 -3.82 0.55 -0.19
C GLY A 163 -4.66 1.34 -1.21
N ASP A 164 -5.94 0.99 -1.39
CA ASP A 164 -6.85 1.69 -2.31
C ASP A 164 -7.02 3.16 -1.92
N ARG A 165 -7.23 3.42 -0.61
CA ARG A 165 -7.39 4.79 -0.10
C ARG A 165 -6.11 5.60 -0.28
N LEU A 166 -4.95 5.02 0.04
CA LEU A 166 -3.66 5.69 -0.09
C LEU A 166 -3.31 6.00 -1.57
N MET A 167 -3.69 5.12 -2.50
CA MET A 167 -3.58 5.41 -3.95
C MET A 167 -4.56 6.49 -4.36
N ALA A 168 -5.81 6.42 -3.92
CA ALA A 168 -6.84 7.40 -4.25
C ALA A 168 -6.50 8.82 -3.75
N GLU A 169 -5.79 8.92 -2.63
CA GLU A 169 -5.26 10.17 -2.06
C GLU A 169 -3.92 10.61 -2.66
N ASN A 170 -3.38 9.87 -3.65
CA ASN A 170 -2.06 10.08 -4.26
C ASN A 170 -0.88 10.04 -3.27
N LYS A 171 -1.03 9.37 -2.13
CA LYS A 171 0.04 9.20 -1.13
C LYS A 171 1.03 8.11 -1.52
N VAL A 172 0.55 7.10 -2.25
CA VAL A 172 1.39 6.09 -2.92
C VAL A 172 1.01 5.98 -4.39
N THR A 173 1.98 5.68 -5.24
CA THR A 173 1.73 5.43 -6.65
C THR A 173 1.37 3.96 -6.89
N PRO A 174 0.61 3.62 -7.95
CA PRO A 174 0.34 2.24 -8.31
C PRO A 174 1.61 1.40 -8.49
N SER A 175 2.72 1.99 -8.95
CA SER A 175 4.00 1.30 -9.11
C SER A 175 4.61 0.85 -7.77
N ILE A 176 4.46 1.64 -6.71
CA ILE A 176 4.91 1.24 -5.35
C ILE A 176 4.08 0.04 -4.88
N VAL A 177 2.75 0.11 -5.03
CA VAL A 177 1.85 -0.98 -4.63
C VAL A 177 2.11 -2.25 -5.43
N LEU A 178 2.30 -2.14 -6.75
CA LEU A 178 2.68 -3.24 -7.63
C LEU A 178 3.95 -3.93 -7.12
N LYS A 179 4.97 -3.14 -6.78
CA LYS A 179 6.25 -3.69 -6.35
C LYS A 179 6.17 -4.32 -4.96
N ALA A 180 5.39 -3.76 -4.04
CA ALA A 180 5.12 -4.37 -2.73
C ALA A 180 4.40 -5.73 -2.89
N LEU A 181 3.41 -5.83 -3.79
CA LEU A 181 2.74 -7.10 -4.11
C LEU A 181 3.72 -8.14 -4.66
N GLN A 182 4.59 -7.74 -5.59
CA GLN A 182 5.61 -8.62 -6.17
C GLN A 182 6.58 -9.15 -5.12
N ASN A 183 7.13 -8.26 -4.29
CA ASN A 183 8.12 -8.62 -3.27
C ASN A 183 7.50 -9.53 -2.21
N MET A 184 6.26 -9.26 -1.79
CA MET A 184 5.52 -10.11 -0.85
C MET A 184 5.40 -11.56 -1.33
N VAL A 185 5.22 -11.79 -2.63
CA VAL A 185 5.17 -13.15 -3.20
C VAL A 185 6.57 -13.74 -3.36
N SER A 186 7.55 -12.96 -3.82
CA SER A 186 8.89 -13.48 -4.12
C SER A 186 9.73 -13.79 -2.89
N GLU A 187 9.59 -12.99 -1.82
CA GLU A 187 10.41 -13.14 -0.62
C GLU A 187 9.90 -14.26 0.29
N GLY A 188 8.62 -14.63 0.17
CA GLY A 188 8.01 -15.68 0.99
C GLY A 188 7.97 -15.36 2.50
N GLU A 189 8.35 -14.15 2.87
CA GLU A 189 8.39 -13.64 4.24
C GLU A 189 7.17 -12.78 4.55
N TYR A 190 6.63 -12.98 5.75
CA TYR A 190 5.46 -12.27 6.24
C TYR A 190 5.92 -11.10 7.09
N GLU A 191 6.09 -9.96 6.44
CA GLU A 191 6.35 -8.72 7.15
C GLU A 191 5.14 -8.31 7.98
N ILE A 192 5.40 -8.04 9.25
CA ILE A 192 4.43 -7.57 10.23
C ILE A 192 4.93 -6.23 10.77
N PHE A 193 4.02 -5.28 10.94
CA PHE A 193 4.34 -3.93 11.37
C PHE A 193 3.47 -3.52 12.55
N HIS A 194 4.06 -2.75 13.47
CA HIS A 194 3.30 -1.98 14.45
C HIS A 194 2.95 -0.62 13.85
N LEU A 195 1.66 -0.32 13.68
CA LEU A 195 1.15 0.84 12.94
C LEU A 195 1.49 2.19 13.57
N ASP A 196 1.79 2.21 14.87
CA ASP A 196 2.24 3.44 15.51
C ASP A 196 3.73 3.69 15.27
N GLY A 197 4.49 2.80 14.63
CA GLY A 197 5.90 3.01 14.28
C GLY A 197 6.84 2.14 15.09
N ASP A 198 6.99 2.49 16.36
CA ASP A 198 7.86 1.79 17.31
C ASP A 198 7.07 0.68 18.02
N VAL A 199 7.74 -0.41 18.43
CA VAL A 199 7.10 -1.47 19.21
C VAL A 199 7.28 -1.15 20.68
N PRO A 200 6.21 -0.94 21.45
CA PRO A 200 6.34 -0.54 22.84
C PRO A 200 6.87 -1.69 23.70
N ARG A 201 7.59 -1.37 24.78
CA ARG A 201 8.22 -2.38 25.67
C ARG A 201 7.25 -3.44 26.17
N HIS A 202 5.98 -3.10 26.42
CA HIS A 202 4.99 -4.06 26.95
C HIS A 202 4.59 -5.12 25.93
N ALA A 203 4.84 -4.88 24.64
CA ALA A 203 4.65 -5.87 23.60
C ALA A 203 5.86 -6.79 23.44
N VAL A 204 7.03 -6.46 24.01
CA VAL A 204 8.22 -7.33 23.97
C VAL A 204 8.12 -8.37 25.10
N VAL A 205 8.13 -9.65 24.73
CA VAL A 205 7.88 -10.75 25.66
C VAL A 205 9.17 -11.31 26.24
N ASP A 206 10.12 -11.67 25.38
CA ASP A 206 11.41 -12.25 25.75
C ASP A 206 12.42 -12.21 24.59
N PHE A 207 13.58 -12.81 24.84
CA PHE A 207 14.76 -12.79 23.97
C PHE A 207 15.20 -14.22 23.65
N PRO A 208 14.56 -14.88 22.67
CA PRO A 208 14.87 -16.27 22.37
C PRO A 208 16.29 -16.42 21.84
N SER A 209 16.92 -17.55 22.17
CA SER A 209 18.22 -17.92 21.59
C SER A 209 18.13 -18.04 20.07
N ARG A 210 19.24 -17.72 19.38
CA ARG A 210 19.35 -17.99 17.95
C ARG A 210 19.16 -19.48 17.68
N LEU A 211 18.37 -19.80 16.67
CA LEU A 211 18.27 -21.19 16.19
C LEU A 211 19.61 -21.58 15.54
N GLN A 212 20.22 -22.67 16.01
CA GLN A 212 21.39 -23.26 15.36
C GLN A 212 20.98 -23.82 14.00
N ARG A 213 21.82 -23.61 12.97
CA ARG A 213 21.59 -24.09 11.60
C ARG A 213 21.74 -25.59 11.50
#